data_AF-A0A4U5UK66-F1
#
_entry.id   AF-A0A4U5UK66-F1
#
_cell.length_a   1.000
_cell.length_b   1.000
_cell.length_c   1.000
_cell.angle_alpha   90.00
_cell.angle_beta   90.00
_cell.angle_gamma   90.00
#
_symmetry.space_group_name_H-M   'P 1'
#
loop_
_entity.id
_entity.type
_entity.pdbx_description
1 polymer ?
#
loop_
_entity_poly.entity_id
_entity_poly.type
_entity_poly.pdbx_seq_one_letter_code
_entity_poly.pdbx_strand_id
1 'polypeptide(L)'
;MTSSRRHHLKSLMLQIAASWIEQERKDIEAAKEAYMAENCPEPDLSGDQAALMEICKKLHAAIDKIDDVRYDAEAKVQKADKEIEDLKLKVVELAGVKKPALKKVRMSADAMLQALLGGKHKVTMDLRANLKQVKKEVKEEVVNRKTRQDVRSLILQIAQNWLDQERKEAETAKQAYMAENCPAPDLSGDQNALMEYCKKLHGLIDKLDEERYDIEAKVQKTDKEIEDLKIKVVDLIGVKKPALKKVRMSADTMLKALLGTKHTVNMELRSNLKQVKKEVKEEPTEAVGDWRKNIEDKADRKKMFESA
;
A
#
# COMPACT_ATOMS: atom_id res chain seq x y z
N MET A 1 -43.58 23.91 -5.18
CA MET A 1 -42.58 24.88 -5.69
C MET A 1 -42.09 24.42 -7.06
N THR A 2 -42.14 25.27 -8.08
CA THR A 2 -41.62 24.94 -9.42
C THR A 2 -40.10 24.85 -9.40
N SER A 3 -39.50 24.14 -10.36
CA SER A 3 -38.03 24.06 -10.46
C SER A 3 -37.40 25.43 -10.64
N SER A 4 -38.00 26.28 -11.49
CA SER A 4 -37.56 27.66 -11.73
C SER A 4 -37.51 28.49 -10.44
N ARG A 5 -38.57 28.45 -9.62
CA ARG A 5 -38.60 29.18 -8.34
C ARG A 5 -37.54 28.68 -7.35
N ARG A 6 -37.26 27.37 -7.31
CA ARG A 6 -36.17 26.82 -6.47
C ARG A 6 -34.79 27.30 -6.91
N HIS A 7 -34.53 27.33 -8.21
CA HIS A 7 -33.25 27.82 -8.73
C HIS A 7 -33.05 29.30 -8.45
N HIS A 8 -34.09 30.12 -8.65
CA HIS A 8 -34.03 31.55 -8.34
C HIS A 8 -33.75 31.81 -6.86
N LEU A 9 -34.44 31.11 -5.95
CA LEU A 9 -34.19 31.24 -4.51
C LEU A 9 -32.79 30.77 -4.11
N LYS A 10 -32.28 29.67 -4.68
CA LYS A 10 -30.89 29.24 -4.46
C LYS A 10 -29.88 30.30 -4.91
N SER A 11 -30.12 30.92 -6.07
CA SER A 11 -29.26 31.98 -6.59
C SER A 11 -29.23 33.18 -5.64
N LEU A 12 -30.40 33.62 -5.15
CA LEU A 12 -30.49 34.72 -4.19
C LEU A 12 -29.78 34.39 -2.87
N MET A 13 -29.97 33.18 -2.34
CA MET A 13 -29.28 32.75 -1.12
C MET A 13 -27.75 32.77 -1.27
N LEU A 14 -27.24 32.28 -2.39
CA LEU A 14 -25.79 32.29 -2.66
C LEU A 14 -25.25 33.72 -2.80
N GLN A 15 -26.01 34.62 -3.43
CA GLN A 15 -25.62 36.01 -3.59
C GLN A 15 -25.54 36.75 -2.24
N ILE A 16 -26.53 36.54 -1.36
CA ILE A 16 -26.51 37.09 0.01
C ILE A 16 -25.34 36.48 0.80
N ALA A 17 -25.15 35.17 0.75
CA ALA A 17 -24.04 34.50 1.45
C ALA A 17 -22.67 35.04 1.01
N ALA A 18 -22.48 35.29 -0.30
CA ALA A 18 -21.25 35.89 -0.80
C ALA A 18 -21.00 37.29 -0.22
N SER A 19 -22.05 38.11 -0.11
CA SER A 19 -21.94 39.46 0.49
C SER A 19 -21.57 39.41 1.98
N TRP A 20 -22.12 38.45 2.73
CA TRP A 20 -21.80 38.27 4.15
C TRP A 20 -20.37 37.78 4.36
N ILE A 21 -19.88 36.86 3.53
CA ILE A 21 -18.49 36.40 3.57
C ILE A 21 -17.52 37.55 3.27
N GLU A 22 -17.87 38.43 2.33
CA GLU A 22 -17.02 39.59 2.04
C GLU A 22 -16.98 40.59 3.21
N GLN A 23 -18.14 40.85 3.84
CA GLN A 23 -18.22 41.71 5.01
C GLN A 23 -17.43 41.13 6.18
N GLU A 24 -17.62 39.84 6.48
CA GLU A 24 -16.91 39.15 7.56
C GLU A 24 -15.38 39.20 7.35
N ARG A 25 -14.90 39.07 6.10
CA ARG A 25 -13.46 39.25 5.81
C ARG A 25 -12.96 40.65 6.17
N LYS A 26 -13.72 41.70 5.88
CA LYS A 26 -13.37 43.08 6.25
C LYS A 26 -13.37 43.27 7.76
N ASP A 27 -14.37 42.72 8.43
CA ASP A 27 -14.49 42.82 9.89
C ASP A 27 -13.34 42.07 10.60
N ILE A 28 -12.93 40.90 10.09
CA ILE A 28 -11.77 40.14 10.60
C ILE A 28 -10.47 40.92 10.40
N GLU A 29 -10.28 41.56 9.25
CA GLU A 29 -9.09 42.37 8.96
C GLU A 29 -9.01 43.58 9.89
N ALA A 30 -10.12 44.31 10.06
CA ALA A 30 -10.21 45.43 10.99
C ALA A 30 -9.98 45.00 12.45
N ALA A 31 -10.54 43.85 12.87
CA ALA A 31 -10.31 43.31 14.20
C ALA A 31 -8.84 42.93 14.42
N LYS A 32 -8.18 42.38 13.40
CA LYS A 32 -6.74 42.07 13.44
C LYS A 32 -5.90 43.35 13.57
N GLU A 33 -6.21 44.38 12.79
CA GLU A 33 -5.52 45.67 12.86
C GLU A 33 -5.68 46.32 14.25
N ALA A 34 -6.90 46.33 14.79
CA ALA A 34 -7.17 46.83 16.14
C ALA A 34 -6.39 46.05 17.22
N TYR A 35 -6.37 44.72 17.12
CA TYR A 35 -5.61 43.87 18.05
C TYR A 35 -4.10 44.16 17.98
N MET A 36 -3.55 44.31 16.78
CA MET A 36 -2.12 44.62 16.61
C MET A 36 -1.78 46.01 17.14
N ALA A 37 -2.66 47.01 16.94
CA ALA A 37 -2.45 48.36 17.47
C ALA A 37 -2.44 48.40 19.02
N GLU A 38 -3.24 47.56 19.67
CA GLU A 38 -3.29 47.47 21.14
C GLU A 38 -2.11 46.66 21.72
N ASN A 39 -1.75 45.54 21.09
CA ASN A 39 -0.80 44.56 21.66
C ASN A 39 0.64 44.73 21.16
N CYS A 40 0.84 45.41 20.03
CA CYS A 40 2.15 45.69 19.45
C CYS A 40 2.18 47.10 18.81
N PRO A 41 2.00 48.16 19.62
CA PRO A 41 2.12 49.53 19.13
C PRO A 41 3.56 49.81 18.67
N GLU A 42 3.72 50.78 17.77
CA GLU A 42 5.04 51.20 17.31
C GLU A 42 5.90 51.67 18.51
N PRO A 43 7.13 51.14 18.65
CA PRO A 43 8.00 51.52 19.75
C PRO A 43 8.42 52.98 19.62
N ASP A 44 8.33 53.73 20.72
CA ASP A 44 8.82 55.11 20.78
C ASP A 44 10.35 55.14 20.81
N LEU A 45 10.95 55.71 19.76
CA LEU A 45 12.40 55.82 19.60
C LEU A 45 12.97 57.19 20.01
N SER A 46 12.16 58.06 20.63
CA SER A 46 12.55 59.44 20.96
C SER A 46 13.35 59.61 22.26
N GLY A 47 13.78 58.50 22.90
CA GLY A 47 14.51 58.50 24.17
C GLY A 47 16.03 58.65 24.08
N ASP A 48 16.66 58.82 25.24
CA ASP A 48 18.13 58.79 25.37
C ASP A 48 18.69 57.37 25.23
N GLN A 49 20.02 57.23 25.18
CA GLN A 49 20.67 55.93 24.96
C GLN A 49 20.28 54.88 26.02
N ALA A 50 20.04 55.31 27.27
CA ALA A 50 19.62 54.41 28.35
C ALA A 50 18.19 53.92 28.15
N ALA A 51 17.26 54.81 27.80
CA ALA A 51 15.87 54.47 27.48
C ALA A 51 15.77 53.50 26.29
N LEU A 52 16.54 53.76 25.22
CA LEU A 52 16.58 52.87 24.04
C LEU A 52 17.12 51.48 24.39
N MET A 53 18.18 51.39 25.21
CA MET A 53 18.68 50.09 25.68
C MET A 53 17.66 49.33 26.53
N GLU A 54 16.86 50.02 27.34
CA GLU A 54 15.82 49.40 28.15
C GLU A 54 14.67 48.86 27.28
N ILE A 55 14.26 49.62 26.26
CA ILE A 55 13.26 49.20 25.27
C ILE A 55 13.73 47.94 24.52
N CYS A 56 14.98 47.91 24.05
CA CYS A 56 15.53 46.72 23.39
C CYS A 56 15.50 45.47 24.28
N LYS A 57 15.82 45.60 25.57
CA LYS A 57 15.74 44.48 26.53
C LYS A 57 14.30 44.02 26.74
N LYS A 58 13.35 44.95 26.86
CA LYS A 58 11.92 44.65 27.01
C LYS A 58 11.36 43.96 25.76
N LEU A 59 11.72 44.41 24.56
CA LEU A 59 11.33 43.79 23.30
C LEU A 59 11.87 42.38 23.17
N HIS A 60 13.15 42.15 23.50
CA HIS A 60 13.73 40.81 23.45
C HIS A 60 13.00 39.82 24.36
N ALA A 61 12.73 40.22 25.61
CA ALA A 61 11.96 39.38 26.54
C ALA A 61 10.50 39.17 26.12
N ALA A 62 9.90 40.13 25.42
CA ALA A 62 8.55 40.01 24.86
C ALA A 62 8.52 39.06 23.66
N ILE A 63 9.54 39.09 22.80
CA ILE A 63 9.68 38.18 21.64
C ILE A 63 9.68 36.73 22.11
N ASP A 64 10.50 36.39 23.10
CA ASP A 64 10.59 35.00 23.59
C ASP A 64 9.22 34.50 24.09
N LYS A 65 8.52 35.31 24.89
CA LYS A 65 7.18 34.98 25.39
C LYS A 65 6.14 34.86 24.27
N ILE A 66 6.20 35.72 23.27
CA ILE A 66 5.26 35.70 22.14
C ILE A 66 5.52 34.47 21.27
N ASP A 67 6.79 34.08 21.07
CA ASP A 67 7.12 32.90 20.27
C ASP A 67 6.67 31.61 20.96
N ASP A 68 6.80 31.50 22.28
CA ASP A 68 6.24 30.39 23.06
C ASP A 68 4.71 30.27 22.86
N VAL A 69 3.99 31.39 22.99
CA VAL A 69 2.53 31.42 22.79
C VAL A 69 2.17 31.10 21.33
N ARG A 70 2.96 31.59 20.37
CA ARG A 70 2.78 31.30 18.94
C ARG A 70 2.96 29.80 18.67
N TYR A 71 3.97 29.18 19.25
CA TYR A 71 4.24 27.75 19.12
C TYR A 71 3.09 26.90 19.67
N ASP A 72 2.59 27.23 20.87
CA ASP A 72 1.44 26.57 21.47
C ASP A 72 0.15 26.74 20.66
N ALA A 73 -0.08 27.94 20.12
CA ALA A 73 -1.22 28.23 19.27
C ALA A 73 -1.14 27.42 17.96
N GLU A 74 0.04 27.37 17.33
CA GLU A 74 0.30 26.59 16.13
C GLU A 74 0.06 25.09 16.38
N ALA A 75 0.55 24.56 17.50
CA ALA A 75 0.33 23.17 17.88
C ALA A 75 -1.16 22.84 18.07
N LYS A 76 -1.97 23.77 18.59
CA LYS A 76 -3.42 23.61 18.72
C LYS A 76 -4.12 23.60 17.36
N VAL A 77 -3.74 24.52 16.45
CA VAL A 77 -4.27 24.57 15.08
C VAL A 77 -3.96 23.26 14.34
N GLN A 78 -2.71 22.79 14.39
CA GLN A 78 -2.31 21.53 13.75
C GLN A 78 -3.08 20.32 14.28
N LYS A 79 -3.41 20.29 15.59
CA LYS A 79 -4.25 19.23 16.16
C LYS A 79 -5.67 19.29 15.62
N ALA A 80 -6.27 20.48 15.54
CA ALA A 80 -7.61 20.68 15.00
C ALA A 80 -7.67 20.32 13.51
N ASP A 81 -6.65 20.69 12.72
CA ASP A 81 -6.58 20.34 11.30
C ASP A 81 -6.50 18.83 11.08
N LYS A 82 -5.69 18.12 11.87
CA LYS A 82 -5.63 16.65 11.85
C LYS A 82 -6.98 16.02 12.19
N GLU A 83 -7.66 16.52 13.22
CA GLU A 83 -8.99 16.04 13.57
C GLU A 83 -10.00 16.27 12.44
N ILE A 84 -9.96 17.43 11.77
CA ILE A 84 -10.80 17.73 10.61
C ILE A 84 -10.50 16.76 9.46
N GLU A 85 -9.23 16.44 9.19
CA GLU A 85 -8.84 15.46 8.17
C GLU A 85 -9.38 14.07 8.48
N ASP A 86 -9.20 13.59 9.71
CA ASP A 86 -9.72 12.30 10.17
C ASP A 86 -11.24 12.23 10.04
N LEU A 87 -11.94 13.30 10.44
CA LEU A 87 -13.39 13.38 10.32
C LEU A 87 -13.84 13.42 8.86
N LYS A 88 -13.14 14.16 7.98
CA LYS A 88 -13.44 14.16 6.54
C LYS A 88 -13.28 12.76 5.95
N LEU A 89 -12.24 12.01 6.33
CA LEU A 89 -12.05 10.62 5.91
C LEU A 89 -13.20 9.73 6.40
N LYS A 90 -13.57 9.80 7.69
CA LYS A 90 -14.72 9.06 8.24
C LYS A 90 -16.03 9.40 7.51
N VAL A 91 -16.26 10.66 7.14
CA VAL A 91 -17.44 11.04 6.36
C VAL A 91 -17.42 10.37 4.98
N VAL A 92 -16.27 10.26 4.32
CA VAL A 92 -16.13 9.56 3.03
C VAL A 92 -16.41 8.06 3.19
N GLU A 93 -15.90 7.42 4.25
CA GLU A 93 -16.15 6.01 4.56
C GLU A 93 -17.64 5.74 4.84
N LEU A 94 -18.26 6.55 5.69
CA LEU A 94 -19.67 6.42 6.08
C LEU A 94 -20.64 6.74 4.94
N ALA A 95 -20.33 7.74 4.11
CA ALA A 95 -21.08 8.01 2.89
C ALA A 95 -21.06 6.80 1.92
N GLY A 96 -20.02 5.96 2.04
CA GLY A 96 -19.83 4.72 1.29
C GLY A 96 -19.46 5.01 -0.17
N VAL A 97 -18.50 4.24 -0.70
CA VAL A 97 -18.22 4.21 -2.14
C VAL A 97 -19.54 3.93 -2.87
N LYS A 98 -20.01 4.88 -3.70
CA LYS A 98 -21.21 4.69 -4.55
C LYS A 98 -21.13 3.30 -5.18
N LYS A 99 -22.02 2.39 -4.76
CA LYS A 99 -22.01 1.01 -5.25
C LYS A 99 -22.01 1.05 -6.78
N PRO A 100 -21.09 0.35 -7.46
CA PRO A 100 -21.19 0.16 -8.89
C PRO A 100 -22.57 -0.42 -9.20
N ALA A 101 -23.32 0.20 -10.10
CA ALA A 101 -24.66 -0.26 -10.45
C ALA A 101 -24.61 -1.74 -10.85
N LEU A 102 -25.38 -2.59 -10.16
CA LEU A 102 -25.41 -4.03 -10.42
C LEU A 102 -25.84 -4.29 -11.87
N LYS A 103 -24.95 -4.86 -12.70
CA LYS A 103 -25.31 -5.28 -14.06
C LYS A 103 -26.24 -6.51 -13.97
N LYS A 104 -27.49 -6.38 -14.42
CA LYS A 104 -28.41 -7.52 -14.62
C LYS A 104 -27.88 -8.38 -15.76
N VAL A 105 -27.32 -9.54 -15.46
CA VAL A 105 -27.00 -10.57 -16.45
C VAL A 105 -28.26 -11.42 -16.64
N ARG A 106 -28.90 -11.33 -17.82
CA ARG A 106 -29.91 -12.31 -18.23
C ARG A 106 -29.17 -13.60 -18.63
N MET A 107 -29.80 -14.76 -18.45
CA MET A 107 -29.23 -16.03 -18.92
C MET A 107 -28.82 -15.88 -20.38
N SER A 108 -27.60 -16.29 -20.72
CA SER A 108 -27.16 -16.32 -22.12
C SER A 108 -28.01 -17.33 -22.89
N ALA A 109 -28.19 -17.10 -24.20
CA ALA A 109 -28.88 -18.03 -25.08
C ALA A 109 -28.28 -19.45 -24.99
N ASP A 110 -26.95 -19.54 -24.89
CA ASP A 110 -26.22 -20.80 -24.72
C ASP A 110 -26.61 -21.54 -23.42
N ALA A 111 -26.79 -20.81 -22.31
CA ALA A 111 -27.20 -21.41 -21.04
C ALA A 111 -28.65 -21.90 -21.06
N MET A 112 -29.54 -21.23 -21.82
CA MET A 112 -30.91 -21.71 -22.03
C MET A 112 -30.93 -22.93 -22.97
N LEU A 113 -30.18 -22.88 -24.07
CA LEU A 113 -30.12 -23.97 -25.05
C LEU A 113 -29.53 -25.25 -24.45
N GLN A 114 -28.46 -25.13 -23.65
CA GLN A 114 -27.85 -26.28 -22.98
C GLN A 114 -28.78 -26.91 -21.92
N ALA A 115 -29.62 -26.11 -21.26
CA ALA A 115 -30.61 -26.59 -20.31
C ALA A 115 -31.83 -27.25 -20.99
N LEU A 116 -32.24 -26.79 -22.18
CA LEU A 116 -33.41 -27.31 -22.89
C LEU A 116 -33.10 -28.52 -23.79
N LEU A 117 -31.91 -28.58 -24.38
CA LEU A 117 -31.57 -29.58 -25.41
C LEU A 117 -30.53 -30.62 -24.95
N GLY A 118 -29.98 -30.46 -23.73
CA GLY A 118 -28.91 -31.30 -23.23
C GLY A 118 -27.64 -31.26 -24.09
N GLY A 119 -26.73 -32.22 -23.89
CA GLY A 119 -25.41 -32.25 -24.55
C GLY A 119 -25.42 -32.43 -26.08
N LYS A 120 -26.58 -32.66 -26.72
CA LYS A 120 -26.68 -32.90 -28.17
C LYS A 120 -26.48 -31.66 -29.03
N HIS A 121 -26.69 -30.46 -28.49
CA HIS A 121 -26.46 -29.19 -29.19
C HIS A 121 -25.60 -28.23 -28.38
N LYS A 122 -24.33 -28.58 -28.19
CA LYS A 122 -23.32 -27.61 -27.75
C LYS A 122 -22.78 -26.85 -28.95
N VAL A 123 -23.55 -25.87 -29.43
CA VAL A 123 -23.05 -24.91 -30.42
C VAL A 123 -22.41 -23.77 -29.64
N THR A 124 -21.10 -23.82 -29.43
CA THR A 124 -20.35 -22.68 -28.90
C THR A 124 -20.37 -21.58 -29.98
N MET A 125 -21.19 -20.55 -29.81
CA MET A 125 -21.17 -19.35 -30.67
C MET A 125 -19.95 -18.45 -30.41
N ASP A 126 -18.88 -18.98 -29.80
CA ASP A 126 -17.60 -18.31 -29.75
C ASP A 126 -17.08 -18.15 -31.19
N LEU A 127 -17.02 -16.91 -31.68
CA LEU A 127 -16.37 -16.57 -32.94
C LEU A 127 -14.95 -17.16 -33.06
N ARG A 128 -14.32 -17.47 -31.92
CA ARG A 128 -12.99 -18.05 -31.80
C ARG A 128 -12.92 -19.55 -32.14
N ALA A 129 -14.02 -20.29 -32.04
CA ALA A 129 -14.06 -21.73 -32.31
C ALA A 129 -14.25 -22.05 -33.81
N ASN A 130 -14.84 -21.14 -34.58
CA ASN A 130 -15.09 -21.32 -36.02
C ASN A 130 -13.97 -20.79 -36.93
N LEU A 131 -12.91 -20.20 -36.35
CA LEU A 131 -11.69 -19.91 -37.10
C LEU A 131 -10.86 -21.19 -37.20
N LYS A 132 -10.64 -21.69 -38.43
CA LYS A 132 -9.68 -22.78 -38.68
C LYS A 132 -8.36 -22.42 -38.01
N GLN A 133 -7.94 -23.21 -37.02
CA GLN A 133 -6.58 -23.18 -36.51
C GLN A 133 -5.63 -23.51 -37.65
N VAL A 134 -5.12 -22.50 -38.34
CA VAL A 134 -3.80 -22.62 -38.97
C VAL A 134 -2.87 -22.88 -37.79
N LYS A 135 -2.20 -24.05 -37.78
CA LYS A 135 -1.11 -24.35 -36.85
C LYS A 135 -0.02 -23.32 -37.07
N LYS A 136 -0.18 -22.16 -36.45
CA LYS A 136 0.91 -21.24 -36.20
C LYS A 136 1.62 -21.88 -35.04
N GLU A 137 2.72 -22.56 -35.33
CA GLU A 137 3.76 -22.86 -34.35
C GLU A 137 4.34 -21.53 -33.88
N VAL A 138 3.55 -20.76 -33.14
CA VAL A 138 4.11 -19.78 -32.24
C VAL A 138 4.59 -20.65 -31.10
N LYS A 139 5.91 -20.92 -31.09
CA LYS A 139 6.63 -21.14 -29.83
C LYS A 139 6.30 -19.93 -28.96
N GLU A 140 5.17 -19.98 -28.24
CA GLU A 140 5.06 -19.24 -27.00
C GLU A 140 6.20 -19.81 -26.17
N GLU A 141 7.21 -18.99 -25.91
CA GLU A 141 8.22 -19.29 -24.93
C GLU A 141 7.49 -19.47 -23.61
N VAL A 142 7.11 -20.71 -23.32
CA VAL A 142 6.62 -21.14 -22.02
C VAL A 142 7.83 -21.02 -21.11
N VAL A 143 8.10 -19.81 -20.60
CA VAL A 143 8.87 -19.65 -19.38
C VAL A 143 8.13 -20.50 -18.35
N ASN A 144 8.69 -21.67 -18.08
CA ASN A 144 8.08 -22.72 -17.30
C ASN A 144 7.65 -22.13 -15.95
N ARG A 145 6.38 -22.31 -15.56
CA ARG A 145 5.87 -21.81 -14.26
C ARG A 145 6.78 -22.23 -13.10
N LYS A 146 7.43 -23.40 -13.24
CA LYS A 146 8.45 -23.93 -12.36
C LYS A 146 9.69 -23.04 -12.28
N THR A 147 10.31 -22.67 -13.40
CA THR A 147 11.48 -21.76 -13.39
C THR A 147 11.15 -20.39 -12.82
N ARG A 148 9.94 -19.85 -13.02
CA ARG A 148 9.52 -18.59 -12.39
C ARG A 148 9.40 -18.72 -10.86
N GLN A 149 8.92 -19.85 -10.36
CA GLN A 149 8.83 -20.10 -8.91
C GLN A 149 10.21 -20.31 -8.30
N ASP A 150 11.08 -21.06 -8.98
CA ASP A 150 12.46 -21.30 -8.54
C ASP A 150 13.25 -19.98 -8.46
N VAL A 151 13.13 -19.12 -9.47
CA VAL A 151 13.74 -17.77 -9.45
C VAL A 151 13.17 -16.90 -8.33
N ARG A 152 11.84 -16.93 -8.10
CA ARG A 152 11.24 -16.19 -6.98
C ARG A 152 11.77 -16.67 -5.63
N SER A 153 11.93 -17.99 -5.46
CA SER A 153 12.51 -18.58 -4.24
C SER A 153 13.95 -18.13 -4.04
N LEU A 154 14.75 -18.14 -5.10
CA LEU A 154 16.15 -17.70 -5.04
C LEU A 154 16.27 -16.22 -4.69
N ILE A 155 15.42 -15.35 -5.27
CA ILE A 155 15.38 -13.92 -4.94
C ILE A 155 15.05 -13.71 -3.46
N LEU A 156 14.05 -14.42 -2.92
CA LEU A 156 13.67 -14.31 -1.52
C LEU A 156 14.80 -14.78 -0.59
N GLN A 157 15.52 -15.84 -0.96
CA GLN A 157 16.64 -16.35 -0.19
C GLN A 157 17.81 -15.34 -0.14
N ILE A 158 18.15 -14.73 -1.28
CA ILE A 158 19.19 -13.69 -1.34
C ILE A 158 18.77 -12.45 -0.54
N ALA A 159 17.51 -12.02 -0.68
CA ALA A 159 16.98 -10.87 0.07
C ALA A 159 17.04 -11.11 1.58
N GLN A 160 16.71 -12.32 2.05
CA GLN A 160 16.82 -12.68 3.45
C GLN A 160 18.27 -12.58 3.96
N ASN A 161 19.23 -13.10 3.20
CA ASN A 161 20.65 -13.02 3.56
C ASN A 161 21.13 -11.56 3.65
N TRP A 162 20.70 -10.68 2.73
CA TRP A 162 21.04 -9.26 2.77
C TRP A 162 20.44 -8.54 3.98
N LEU A 163 19.18 -8.83 4.32
CA LEU A 163 18.54 -8.29 5.53
C LEU A 163 19.26 -8.74 6.81
N ASP A 164 19.73 -9.98 6.87
CA ASP A 164 20.45 -10.50 8.03
C ASP A 164 21.86 -9.90 8.14
N GLN A 165 22.51 -9.62 7.00
CA GLN A 165 23.78 -8.90 6.96
C GLN A 165 23.60 -7.44 7.42
N GLU A 166 22.60 -6.73 6.90
CA GLU A 166 22.30 -5.34 7.27
C GLU A 166 21.99 -5.21 8.77
N ARG A 167 21.26 -6.15 9.37
CA ARG A 167 21.03 -6.18 10.82
C ARG A 167 22.33 -6.26 11.63
N LYS A 168 23.27 -7.11 11.19
CA LYS A 168 24.57 -7.25 11.85
C LYS A 168 25.38 -5.98 11.72
N GLU A 169 25.42 -5.39 10.53
CA GLU A 169 26.11 -4.12 10.28
C GLU A 169 25.51 -3.00 11.14
N ALA A 170 24.19 -2.89 11.23
CA ALA A 170 23.50 -1.93 12.09
C ALA A 170 23.82 -2.13 13.59
N GLU A 171 23.91 -3.38 14.05
CA GLU A 171 24.30 -3.67 15.43
C GLU A 171 25.77 -3.29 15.71
N THR A 172 26.68 -3.60 14.78
CA THR A 172 28.08 -3.18 14.91
C THR A 172 28.25 -1.65 14.88
N ALA A 173 27.52 -0.96 14.00
CA ALA A 173 27.51 0.50 13.94
C ALA A 173 26.96 1.11 15.24
N LYS A 174 25.89 0.54 15.81
CA LYS A 174 25.34 0.95 17.10
C LYS A 174 26.38 0.76 18.22
N GLN A 175 27.05 -0.39 18.28
CA GLN A 175 28.09 -0.64 19.28
C GLN A 175 29.27 0.33 19.15
N ALA A 176 29.72 0.62 17.93
CA ALA A 176 30.78 1.60 17.67
C ALA A 176 30.37 3.01 18.11
N TYR A 177 29.15 3.43 17.77
CA TYR A 177 28.60 4.72 18.19
C TYR A 177 28.51 4.83 19.72
N MET A 178 28.03 3.79 20.41
CA MET A 178 27.95 3.78 21.87
C MET A 178 29.34 3.82 22.53
N ALA A 179 30.34 3.16 21.95
CA ALA A 179 31.71 3.18 22.45
C ALA A 179 32.35 4.58 22.35
N GLU A 180 32.04 5.33 21.30
CA GLU A 180 32.54 6.70 21.09
C GLU A 180 31.78 7.74 21.95
N ASN A 181 30.46 7.64 22.02
CA ASN A 181 29.61 8.68 22.62
C ASN A 181 29.26 8.41 24.10
N CYS A 182 29.34 7.17 24.55
CA CYS A 182 29.06 6.77 25.93
C CYS A 182 30.10 5.74 26.42
N PRO A 183 31.39 6.11 26.49
CA PRO A 183 32.41 5.22 27.03
C PRO A 183 32.14 4.90 28.51
N ALA A 184 32.74 3.81 28.99
CA ALA A 184 32.62 3.43 30.39
C ALA A 184 33.12 4.59 31.30
N PRO A 185 32.37 4.92 32.37
CA PRO A 185 32.74 6.01 33.25
C PRO A 185 34.08 5.74 33.93
N ASP A 186 34.97 6.73 33.92
CA ASP A 186 36.22 6.68 34.67
C ASP A 186 35.93 6.98 36.14
N LEU A 187 36.08 5.96 36.98
CA LEU A 187 35.87 6.06 38.43
C LEU A 187 37.19 6.27 39.19
N SER A 188 38.28 6.57 38.48
CA SER A 188 39.55 6.93 39.10
C SER A 188 39.56 8.42 39.48
N GLY A 189 40.23 8.74 40.59
CA GLY A 189 40.37 10.12 41.07
C GLY A 189 40.07 10.29 42.56
N ASP A 190 40.26 11.51 43.05
CA ASP A 190 39.90 11.90 44.41
C ASP A 190 38.40 12.26 44.52
N GLN A 191 37.92 12.47 45.74
CA GLN A 191 36.50 12.77 46.00
C GLN A 191 36.01 14.01 45.24
N ASN A 192 36.86 15.01 45.05
CA ASN A 192 36.49 16.25 44.36
C ASN A 192 36.36 16.02 42.85
N ALA A 193 37.32 15.31 42.24
CA ALA A 193 37.27 14.94 40.83
C ALA A 193 36.01 14.12 40.50
N LEU A 194 35.66 13.14 41.36
CA LEU A 194 34.45 12.34 41.20
C LEU A 194 33.17 13.16 41.34
N MET A 195 33.11 14.10 42.30
CA MET A 195 31.95 15.00 42.42
C MET A 195 31.77 15.90 41.19
N GLU A 196 32.86 16.43 40.64
CA GLU A 196 32.80 17.26 39.43
C GLU A 196 32.35 16.44 38.22
N TYR A 197 32.85 15.21 38.09
CA TYR A 197 32.43 14.27 37.04
C TYR A 197 30.93 13.92 37.14
N CYS A 198 30.41 13.63 38.34
CA CYS A 198 28.98 13.39 38.55
C CYS A 198 28.10 14.58 38.16
N LYS A 199 28.55 15.82 38.46
CA LYS A 199 27.83 17.04 38.04
C LYS A 199 27.82 17.19 36.51
N LYS A 200 28.95 16.89 35.85
CA LYS A 200 29.04 16.90 34.38
C LYS A 200 28.11 15.85 33.76
N LEU A 201 28.09 14.63 34.30
CA LEU A 201 27.17 13.57 33.84
C LEU A 201 25.70 13.98 33.98
N HIS A 202 25.31 14.57 35.11
CA HIS A 202 23.94 15.05 35.29
C HIS A 202 23.54 16.06 34.22
N GLY A 203 24.39 17.07 33.97
CA GLY A 203 24.12 18.06 32.93
C GLY A 203 24.13 17.49 31.51
N LEU A 204 24.87 16.41 31.25
CA LEU A 204 24.81 15.68 29.97
C LEU A 204 23.54 14.85 29.84
N ILE A 205 23.08 14.22 30.92
CA ILE A 205 21.82 13.46 30.94
C ILE A 205 20.66 14.38 30.60
N ASP A 206 20.57 15.56 31.21
CA ASP A 206 19.49 16.51 30.95
C ASP A 206 19.42 16.88 29.45
N LYS A 207 20.57 17.15 28.82
CA LYS A 207 20.66 17.44 27.39
C LYS A 207 20.29 16.25 26.50
N LEU A 208 20.80 15.06 26.82
CA LEU A 208 20.50 13.84 26.06
C LEU A 208 19.02 13.45 26.16
N ASP A 209 18.40 13.71 27.30
CA ASP A 209 16.97 13.44 27.51
C ASP A 209 16.10 14.38 26.67
N GLU A 210 16.48 15.66 26.55
CA GLU A 210 15.85 16.62 25.66
C GLU A 210 16.02 16.21 24.18
N GLU A 211 17.24 15.88 23.76
CA GLU A 211 17.51 15.38 22.40
C GLU A 211 16.74 14.09 22.09
N ARG A 212 16.67 13.15 23.06
CA ARG A 212 15.88 11.92 22.93
C ARG A 212 14.41 12.23 22.73
N TYR A 213 13.85 13.16 23.50
CA TYR A 213 12.44 13.56 23.39
C TYR A 213 12.13 14.10 22.00
N ASP A 214 12.99 14.97 21.46
CA ASP A 214 12.82 15.54 20.12
C ASP A 214 12.95 14.48 19.00
N ILE A 215 13.89 13.56 19.14
CA ILE A 215 14.06 12.44 18.19
C ILE A 215 12.82 11.53 18.24
N GLU A 216 12.33 11.20 19.44
CA GLU A 216 11.13 10.39 19.61
C GLU A 216 9.90 11.07 18.99
N ALA A 217 9.74 12.38 19.22
CA ALA A 217 8.67 13.16 18.61
C ALA A 217 8.74 13.15 17.07
N LYS A 218 9.95 13.21 16.48
CA LYS A 218 10.14 13.08 15.02
C LYS A 218 9.74 11.69 14.52
N VAL A 219 10.16 10.62 15.20
CA VAL A 219 9.79 9.23 14.86
C VAL A 219 8.28 9.04 14.92
N GLN A 220 7.63 9.52 15.99
CA GLN A 220 6.17 9.44 16.13
C GLN A 220 5.42 10.22 15.04
N LYS A 221 5.95 11.36 14.58
CA LYS A 221 5.38 12.10 13.43
C LYS A 221 5.49 11.26 12.15
N THR A 222 6.66 10.68 11.87
CA THR A 222 6.84 9.83 10.69
C THR A 222 5.99 8.56 10.73
N ASP A 223 5.81 7.95 11.90
CA ASP A 223 4.95 6.75 12.05
C ASP A 223 3.48 7.08 11.76
N LYS A 224 2.99 8.21 12.27
CA LYS A 224 1.63 8.71 11.96
C LYS A 224 1.46 8.95 10.46
N GLU A 225 2.42 9.61 9.82
CA GLU A 225 2.38 9.83 8.37
C GLU A 225 2.37 8.50 7.59
N ILE A 226 3.14 7.50 8.03
CA ILE A 226 3.12 6.16 7.44
C ILE A 226 1.76 5.48 7.63
N GLU A 227 1.13 5.60 8.80
CA GLU A 227 -0.21 5.07 9.05
C GLU A 227 -1.26 5.73 8.17
N ASP A 228 -1.25 7.05 8.05
CA ASP A 228 -2.15 7.79 7.17
C ASP A 228 -1.95 7.40 5.70
N LEU A 229 -0.71 7.25 5.26
CA LEU A 229 -0.39 6.80 3.91
C LEU A 229 -0.84 5.34 3.68
N LYS A 230 -0.69 4.45 4.66
CA LYS A 230 -1.20 3.07 4.59
C LYS A 230 -2.72 3.06 4.41
N ILE A 231 -3.44 3.88 5.16
CA ILE A 231 -4.90 4.03 5.04
C ILE A 231 -5.24 4.55 3.63
N LYS A 232 -4.60 5.63 3.17
CA LYS A 232 -4.80 6.19 1.81
C LYS A 232 -4.51 5.16 0.72
N VAL A 233 -3.49 4.31 0.88
CA VAL A 233 -3.18 3.22 -0.06
C VAL A 233 -4.32 2.20 -0.09
N VAL A 234 -4.86 1.81 1.06
CA VAL A 234 -6.02 0.90 1.14
C VAL A 234 -7.25 1.52 0.45
N ASP A 235 -7.50 2.81 0.65
CA ASP A 235 -8.61 3.54 0.04
C ASP A 235 -8.47 3.68 -1.49
N LEU A 236 -7.26 4.01 -1.97
CA LEU A 236 -6.96 4.15 -3.41
C LEU A 236 -6.97 2.81 -4.14
N ILE A 237 -6.45 1.74 -3.53
CA ILE A 237 -6.62 0.38 -4.04
C ILE A 237 -8.11 0.05 -4.14
N GLY A 238 -8.90 0.65 -3.22
CA GLY A 238 -10.30 0.35 -2.98
C GLY A 238 -10.42 -1.06 -2.43
N VAL A 239 -11.37 -1.29 -1.52
CA VAL A 239 -11.82 -2.68 -1.30
C VAL A 239 -12.26 -3.18 -2.66
N LYS A 240 -11.46 -4.04 -3.32
CA LYS A 240 -11.81 -4.73 -4.55
C LYS A 240 -12.94 -5.69 -4.23
N LYS A 241 -14.14 -5.15 -3.97
CA LYS A 241 -15.37 -5.92 -3.94
C LYS A 241 -15.45 -6.51 -5.34
N PRO A 242 -15.36 -7.84 -5.50
CA PRO A 242 -15.60 -8.46 -6.78
C PRO A 242 -16.93 -7.92 -7.29
N ALA A 243 -17.03 -7.50 -8.56
CA ALA A 243 -18.27 -6.97 -9.10
C ALA A 243 -19.40 -7.96 -8.82
N LEU A 244 -20.27 -7.62 -7.86
CA LEU A 244 -21.33 -8.53 -7.42
C LEU A 244 -22.32 -8.67 -8.57
N LYS A 245 -22.32 -9.84 -9.21
CA LYS A 245 -23.29 -10.20 -10.23
C LYS A 245 -24.53 -10.73 -9.52
N LYS A 246 -25.72 -10.22 -9.86
CA LYS A 246 -26.99 -10.79 -9.38
C LYS A 246 -27.23 -12.10 -10.15
N VAL A 247 -26.69 -13.20 -9.64
CA VAL A 247 -26.81 -14.54 -10.23
C VAL A 247 -28.17 -15.14 -9.81
N ARG A 248 -29.01 -15.53 -10.77
CA ARG A 248 -30.16 -16.42 -10.49
C ARG A 248 -29.59 -17.83 -10.24
N MET A 249 -30.24 -18.61 -9.36
CA MET A 249 -29.79 -19.97 -8.97
C MET A 249 -29.20 -20.74 -10.15
N SER A 250 -28.02 -21.33 -9.96
CA SER A 250 -27.37 -22.13 -11.01
C SER A 250 -28.24 -23.33 -11.39
N ALA A 251 -28.10 -23.81 -12.63
CA ALA A 251 -28.81 -24.99 -13.11
C ALA A 251 -28.59 -26.20 -12.18
N ASP A 252 -27.39 -26.39 -11.64
CA ASP A 252 -27.08 -27.46 -10.68
C ASP A 252 -27.86 -27.33 -9.37
N THR A 253 -28.07 -26.10 -8.89
CA THR A 253 -28.84 -25.85 -7.65
C THR A 253 -30.34 -26.10 -7.90
N MET A 254 -30.83 -25.74 -9.08
CA MET A 254 -32.22 -25.98 -9.48
C MET A 254 -32.47 -27.48 -9.75
N LEU A 255 -31.55 -28.18 -10.40
CA LEU A 255 -31.64 -29.62 -10.67
C LEU A 255 -31.57 -30.44 -9.39
N LYS A 256 -30.68 -30.10 -8.45
CA LYS A 256 -30.62 -30.76 -7.13
C LYS A 256 -31.89 -30.53 -6.30
N ALA A 257 -32.53 -29.37 -6.44
CA ALA A 257 -33.79 -29.05 -5.78
C ALA A 257 -35.01 -29.77 -6.41
N LEU A 258 -35.02 -29.98 -7.74
CA LEU A 258 -36.15 -30.60 -8.45
C LEU A 258 -36.04 -32.13 -8.56
N LEU A 259 -34.84 -32.69 -8.67
CA LEU A 259 -34.61 -34.12 -8.94
C LEU A 259 -33.99 -34.88 -7.75
N GLY A 260 -33.72 -34.18 -6.64
CA GLY A 260 -33.09 -34.76 -5.45
C GLY A 260 -31.66 -35.26 -5.71
N THR A 261 -31.16 -36.11 -4.82
CA THR A 261 -29.77 -36.63 -4.85
C THR A 261 -29.49 -37.63 -5.97
N LYS A 262 -30.52 -38.12 -6.69
CA LYS A 262 -30.34 -39.15 -7.74
C LYS A 262 -29.59 -38.65 -8.98
N HIS A 263 -29.57 -37.34 -9.24
CA HIS A 263 -28.89 -36.74 -10.40
C HIS A 263 -27.91 -35.64 -10.01
N THR A 264 -27.09 -35.86 -8.97
CA THR A 264 -25.91 -35.03 -8.72
C THR A 264 -24.79 -35.43 -9.69
N VAL A 265 -24.81 -34.85 -10.90
CA VAL A 265 -23.69 -35.00 -11.84
C VAL A 265 -22.62 -33.97 -11.46
N ASN A 266 -21.59 -34.40 -10.73
CA ASN A 266 -20.44 -33.53 -10.44
C ASN A 266 -19.68 -33.27 -11.75
N MET A 267 -19.89 -32.08 -12.32
CA MET A 267 -19.28 -31.62 -13.57
C MET A 267 -17.88 -31.01 -13.36
N GLU A 268 -17.28 -31.16 -12.17
CA GLU A 268 -15.91 -30.74 -11.93
C GLU A 268 -14.93 -31.57 -12.77
N LEU A 269 -14.13 -30.88 -13.59
CA LEU A 269 -13.16 -31.49 -14.49
C LEU A 269 -12.15 -32.39 -13.76
N ARG A 270 -11.90 -32.09 -12.47
CA ARG A 270 -10.95 -32.83 -11.61
C ARG A 270 -11.47 -34.18 -11.14
N SER A 271 -12.77 -34.35 -10.94
CA SER A 271 -13.35 -35.60 -10.42
C SER A 271 -13.61 -36.64 -11.51
N ASN A 272 -13.68 -36.22 -12.78
CA ASN A 272 -13.90 -37.12 -13.93
C ASN A 272 -12.61 -37.64 -14.58
N LEU A 273 -11.42 -37.28 -14.07
CA LEU A 273 -10.17 -37.86 -14.50
C LEU A 273 -9.92 -39.16 -13.72
N LYS A 274 -9.84 -40.29 -14.43
CA LYS A 274 -9.52 -41.60 -13.81
C LYS A 274 -8.17 -41.51 -13.11
N GLN A 275 -8.15 -41.64 -11.78
CA GLN A 275 -6.94 -41.98 -11.04
C GLN A 275 -6.50 -43.38 -11.47
N VAL A 276 -5.44 -43.48 -12.27
CA VAL A 276 -4.73 -44.75 -12.43
C VAL A 276 -4.08 -45.02 -11.07
N LYS A 277 -4.64 -45.97 -10.32
CA LYS A 277 -3.97 -46.55 -9.15
C LYS A 277 -2.63 -47.06 -9.64
N LYS A 278 -1.55 -46.40 -9.24
CA LYS A 278 -0.19 -46.92 -9.39
C LYS A 278 -0.05 -48.03 -8.36
N GLU A 279 -0.58 -49.21 -8.68
CA GLU A 279 -0.20 -50.43 -7.99
C GLU A 279 1.29 -50.62 -8.30
N VAL A 280 2.12 -50.46 -7.27
CA VAL A 280 3.54 -50.78 -7.33
C VAL A 280 3.62 -52.30 -7.44
N LYS A 281 3.57 -52.79 -8.67
CA LYS A 281 3.99 -54.14 -9.02
C LYS A 281 5.47 -54.03 -9.36
N GLU A 282 6.31 -54.50 -8.44
CA GLU A 282 7.73 -54.74 -8.71
C GLU A 282 7.83 -55.75 -9.85
N GLU A 283 8.34 -55.32 -11.01
CA GLU A 283 8.89 -56.19 -12.05
C GLU A 283 10.08 -55.51 -12.74
N PRO A 284 11.03 -56.29 -13.28
CA PRO A 284 12.46 -56.07 -13.14
C PRO A 284 13.10 -55.18 -14.22
N THR A 285 14.28 -54.68 -13.86
CA THR A 285 15.15 -53.76 -14.61
C THR A 285 15.83 -54.41 -15.83
N GLU A 286 15.11 -54.63 -16.93
CA GLU A 286 15.75 -55.07 -18.20
C GLU A 286 15.04 -54.50 -19.44
N ALA A 287 15.06 -53.17 -19.65
CA ALA A 287 14.69 -52.59 -20.96
C ALA A 287 15.15 -51.13 -21.17
N VAL A 288 16.35 -50.75 -20.69
CA VAL A 288 16.99 -49.49 -21.11
C VAL A 288 18.22 -49.84 -21.94
N GLY A 289 17.99 -50.21 -23.20
CA GLY A 289 19.02 -50.50 -24.19
C GLY A 289 19.75 -49.23 -24.63
N ASP A 290 21.06 -49.23 -24.41
CA ASP A 290 22.05 -48.23 -24.79
C ASP A 290 22.11 -48.05 -26.33
N TRP A 291 21.72 -46.88 -26.83
CA TRP A 291 21.70 -46.56 -28.28
C TRP A 291 22.95 -45.87 -28.80
N ARG A 292 24.10 -46.06 -28.15
CA ARG A 292 25.38 -45.57 -28.66
C ARG A 292 26.44 -46.67 -28.68
N LYS A 293 26.55 -47.37 -29.82
CA LYS A 293 27.79 -47.95 -30.38
C LYS A 293 27.52 -48.68 -31.70
N ASN A 294 27.85 -48.06 -32.83
CA ASN A 294 28.95 -48.49 -33.71
C ASN A 294 28.96 -47.64 -35.00
N ILE A 295 30.02 -46.86 -35.14
CA ILE A 295 30.53 -46.34 -36.42
C ILE A 295 31.77 -47.17 -36.71
N GLU A 296 31.77 -47.91 -37.83
CA GLU A 296 32.95 -48.35 -38.60
C GLU A 296 32.43 -48.50 -40.04
N ASP A 297 32.73 -47.61 -41.00
CA ASP A 297 34.00 -47.25 -41.63
C ASP A 297 34.49 -48.30 -42.64
N LYS A 298 34.76 -47.83 -43.87
CA LYS A 298 35.38 -48.50 -45.03
C LYS A 298 34.52 -49.55 -45.74
N ALA A 299 34.78 -49.94 -46.98
CA ALA A 299 35.42 -49.35 -48.16
C ALA A 299 35.18 -50.39 -49.27
N ASP A 300 35.27 -49.91 -50.51
CA ASP A 300 35.58 -50.65 -51.72
C ASP A 300 34.53 -51.45 -52.53
N ARG A 301 34.46 -50.98 -53.78
CA ARG A 301 34.15 -51.59 -55.08
C ARG A 301 34.17 -53.13 -55.18
N LYS A 302 33.19 -53.67 -55.91
CA LYS A 302 33.36 -54.29 -57.26
C LYS A 302 32.04 -54.90 -57.76
N LYS A 303 31.55 -54.44 -58.92
CA LYS A 303 31.40 -55.20 -60.18
C LYS A 303 30.71 -56.56 -60.05
N MET A 304 29.52 -56.67 -60.65
CA MET A 304 29.26 -57.62 -61.73
C MET A 304 28.26 -56.99 -62.70
N PHE A 305 28.70 -56.82 -63.96
CA PHE A 305 27.88 -56.55 -65.13
C PHE A 305 27.50 -57.91 -65.78
N GLU A 306 26.45 -57.86 -66.60
CA GLU A 306 26.15 -58.74 -67.74
C GLU A 306 25.67 -60.18 -67.46
N SER A 307 24.38 -60.41 -67.69
CA SER A 307 23.96 -61.19 -68.86
C SER A 307 22.64 -60.58 -69.34
N ALA A 308 22.45 -60.24 -70.62
CA ALA A 308 23.27 -60.57 -71.78
C ALA A 308 24.69 -59.99 -71.77
#